data_AF-A0A3B9EWM5-F1
#
_entry.id   AF-A0A3B9EWM5-F1
#
_cell.length_a   1.000
_cell.length_b   1.000
_cell.length_c   1.000
_cell.angle_alpha   90.00
_cell.angle_beta   90.00
_cell.angle_gamma   90.00
#
_symmetry.space_group_name_H-M   'P 1'
#
loop_
_entity.id
_entity.type
_entity.pdbx_description
1 polymer ?
#
loop_
_entity_poly.entity_id
_entity_poly.type
_entity_poly.pdbx_seq_one_letter_code
_entity_poly.pdbx_strand_id
1 'polypeptide(L)' 'SAIRSIHNSGIEVTEIIDVTPLPHNGCRPPKRRRV' A
#
# COMPACT_ATOMS: atom_id res chain seq x y z
N SER A 1 4.48 -10.92 -5.24
CA SER A 1 3.77 -9.95 -4.38
C SER A 1 3.81 -10.46 -2.95
N ALA A 2 3.97 -9.58 -1.95
CA ALA A 2 4.22 -9.96 -0.56
C ALA A 2 3.11 -10.85 0.04
N ILE A 3 1.84 -10.51 -0.21
CA ILE A 3 0.67 -11.25 0.31
C ILE A 3 0.69 -12.73 -0.13
N ARG A 4 1.05 -13.01 -1.39
CA ARG A 4 1.12 -14.38 -1.91
C ARG A 4 2.24 -15.19 -1.27
N SER A 5 3.38 -14.55 -0.96
CA SER A 5 4.49 -15.19 -0.27
C SER A 5 4.12 -15.60 1.17
N ILE A 6 3.38 -14.74 1.88
CA ILE A 6 2.90 -15.00 3.25
C ILE A 6 1.94 -16.19 3.26
N HIS A 7 0.99 -16.22 2.33
CA HIS A 7 0.08 -17.36 2.17
C HIS A 7 0.84 -18.67 1.90
N ASN A 8 1.86 -18.64 1.03
CA ASN A 8 2.67 -19.82 0.70
C ASN A 8 3.56 -20.29 1.86
N SER A 9 3.84 -19.43 2.86
CA SER A 9 4.51 -19.83 4.10
C SER A 9 3.60 -20.53 5.11
N GLY A 10 2.33 -20.78 4.77
CA GLY A 10 1.36 -21.45 5.64
C GLY A 10 0.70 -20.51 6.66
N ILE A 11 0.83 -19.20 6.48
CA ILE A 11 0.17 -18.19 7.31
C ILE A 11 -1.14 -17.81 6.62
N GLU A 12 -2.26 -18.11 7.27
CA GLU A 12 -3.58 -17.71 6.79
C GLU A 12 -3.79 -16.21 6.98
N VAL A 13 -4.23 -15.53 5.92
CA VAL A 13 -4.59 -14.11 5.95
C VAL A 13 -6.07 -14.01 6.27
N THR A 14 -6.41 -13.47 7.44
CA THR A 14 -7.79 -13.34 7.91
C THR A 14 -8.49 -12.08 7.41
N GLU A 15 -7.75 -11.00 7.24
CA GLU A 15 -8.26 -9.71 6.76
C GLU A 15 -7.16 -8.95 6.01
N ILE A 16 -7.56 -8.12 5.04
CA ILE A 16 -6.68 -7.19 4.34
C ILE A 16 -7.23 -5.79 4.55
N ILE A 17 -6.48 -4.96 5.26
CA ILE A 17 -6.83 -3.56 5.53
C ILE A 17 -5.89 -2.67 4.72
N ASP A 18 -6.45 -1.82 3.88
CA ASP A 18 -5.69 -0.77 3.20
C ASP A 18 -5.61 0.46 4.10
N VAL A 19 -4.39 0.77 4.55
CA VAL A 19 -4.09 1.95 5.38
C VAL A 19 -3.41 3.06 4.59
N THR A 20 -3.61 3.10 3.27
CA THR A 20 -3.06 4.17 2.42
C THR A 20 -3.56 5.54 2.91
N PRO A 21 -2.68 6.45 3.33
CA PRO A 21 -3.09 7.73 3.89
C PRO A 21 -3.66 8.65 2.79
N LEU A 22 -4.87 9.18 3.02
CA LEU A 22 -5.45 10.23 2.18
C LEU A 22 -5.11 11.61 2.78
N PRO A 23 -4.44 12.51 2.04
CA PRO A 23 -4.11 13.83 2.57
C PRO A 23 -5.34 14.75 2.58
N HIS A 24 -5.75 15.23 3.76
CA HIS A 24 -6.79 16.25 3.93
C HIS A 24 -6.27 17.69 3.69
N ASN A 25 -5.49 17.91 2.62
CA ASN A 25 -4.66 19.11 2.33
C ASN A 25 -3.26 19.15 2.97
N GLY A 26 -2.60 17.98 3.10
CA GLY A 26 -1.22 17.85 3.61
C GLY A 26 -0.14 18.42 2.68
N CYS A 27 1.07 17.82 2.69
CA CYS A 27 2.18 18.29 1.86
C CYS A 27 1.83 18.32 0.36
N ARG A 28 2.27 19.37 -0.34
CA ARG A 28 2.12 19.50 -1.80
C ARG A 28 2.85 18.35 -2.51
N PRO A 29 2.16 17.55 -3.36
CA PRO A 29 2.82 16.51 -4.15
C PRO A 29 3.93 17.08 -5.03
N PRO A 30 4.99 16.30 -5.31
CA PRO A 30 6.07 16.74 -6.17
C PRO A 30 5.55 17.07 -7.58
N LYS A 31 6.20 18.03 -8.23
CA LYS A 31 5.86 18.42 -9.61
C LYS A 31 5.89 17.18 -10.51
N ARG A 32 4.88 17.03 -11.36
CA ARG A 32 4.83 15.97 -12.38
C ARG A 32 6.12 15.98 -13.20
N ARG A 33 6.82 14.85 -13.26
CA ARG A 33 8.04 14.70 -14.05
C ARG A 33 7.69 14.79 -15.53
N ARG A 34 8.55 15.46 -16.31
CA ARG A 34 8.47 15.48 -17.78
C ARG A 34 9.45 14.44 -18.31
N VAL A 35 8.97 13.21 -18.36
CA VAL A 35 9.55 12.06 -19.08
C VAL A 35 8.39 11.31 -19.72
#